data_AF-A0A7H0MKR8-F1
#
_entry.id   AF-A0A7H0MKR8-F1
#
_cell.length_a   1.000
_cell.length_b   1.000
_cell.length_c   1.000
_cell.angle_alpha   90.00
_cell.angle_beta   90.00
_cell.angle_gamma   90.00
#
_symmetry.space_group_name_H-M   'P 1'
#
loop_
_entity.id
_entity.type
_entity.pdbx_description
1 polymer ?
#
loop_
_entity_poly.entity_id
_entity_poly.type
_entity_poly.pdbx_seq_one_letter_code
_entity_poly.pdbx_strand_id
1 'polypeptide(L)'
;MLAIKKSLILKLMMNQLNISDFMCQFGDCSGNVDLCKELTIAREAEDAELVDLLLYLSAVVNYCYYDVDILNQLVTDPWHQKHEEVVRLLAYYKQPSSVNHLYEAALLNLDYRDYDEDFVLANKCIRALEKIQDQNAIEKMELLANADNKLIRQYAQKHLNRVRHQEEKGHGNGST
;
A
#
# COMPACT_ATOMS: atom_id res chain seq x y z
N MET A 1 -15.87 14.75 15.51
CA MET A 1 -15.39 15.10 14.16
C MET A 1 -15.22 13.86 13.28
N LEU A 2 -14.44 12.85 13.71
CA LEU A 2 -14.23 11.60 12.95
C LEU A 2 -15.52 10.83 12.63
N ALA A 3 -16.43 10.67 13.60
CA ALA A 3 -17.72 10.00 13.38
C ALA A 3 -18.60 10.67 12.30
N ILE A 4 -18.54 12.00 12.18
CA ILE A 4 -19.25 12.73 11.13
C ILE A 4 -18.65 12.39 9.77
N LYS A 5 -17.32 12.37 9.65
CA LYS A 5 -16.61 12.00 8.42
C LYS A 5 -16.96 10.58 7.97
N LYS A 6 -16.94 9.60 8.88
CA LYS A 6 -17.41 8.23 8.59
C LYS A 6 -18.84 8.20 8.04
N SER A 7 -19.76 8.91 8.72
CA SER A 7 -21.16 8.98 8.27
C SER A 7 -21.30 9.59 6.88
N LEU A 8 -20.53 10.61 6.53
CA LEU A 8 -20.54 11.20 5.20
C LEU A 8 -20.04 10.22 4.13
N ILE A 9 -18.96 9.48 4.39
CA ILE A 9 -18.43 8.47 3.46
C ILE A 9 -19.46 7.35 3.27
N LEU A 10 -20.08 6.86 4.35
CA LEU A 10 -21.12 5.84 4.28
C LEU A 10 -22.35 6.31 3.49
N LYS A 11 -22.78 7.57 3.67
CA LYS A 11 -23.89 8.14 2.88
C LYS A 11 -23.54 8.22 1.39
N LEU A 12 -22.30 8.58 1.04
CA LEU A 12 -21.83 8.55 -0.35
C LEU A 12 -21.87 7.11 -0.89
N MET A 13 -21.35 6.13 -0.14
CA MET A 13 -21.35 4.71 -0.51
C MET A 13 -22.75 4.14 -0.74
N MET A 14 -23.72 4.58 0.07
CA MET A 14 -25.11 4.15 0.00
C MET A 14 -25.93 4.93 -1.05
N ASN A 15 -25.30 5.79 -1.85
CA ASN A 15 -25.97 6.71 -2.79
C ASN A 15 -27.02 7.63 -2.13
N GLN A 16 -26.86 7.93 -0.84
CA GLN A 16 -27.71 8.84 -0.06
C GLN A 16 -27.19 10.28 -0.08
N LEU A 17 -25.97 10.49 -0.57
CA LEU A 17 -25.33 11.79 -0.73
C LEU A 17 -24.61 11.78 -2.07
N ASN A 18 -24.89 12.76 -2.93
CA ASN A 18 -24.16 12.88 -4.19
C ASN A 18 -22.74 13.41 -3.95
N ILE A 19 -21.86 13.24 -4.94
CA ILE A 19 -20.45 13.61 -4.78
C ILE A 19 -20.26 15.10 -4.53
N SER A 20 -21.05 15.98 -5.16
CA SER A 20 -20.93 17.43 -4.97
C SER A 20 -21.22 17.83 -3.52
N ASP A 21 -22.33 17.33 -2.97
CA ASP A 21 -22.73 17.60 -1.59
C ASP A 21 -21.77 16.94 -0.60
N PHE A 22 -21.25 15.75 -0.92
CA PHE A 22 -20.21 15.11 -0.14
C PHE A 22 -18.95 15.97 -0.06
N MET A 23 -18.41 16.44 -1.19
CA MET A 23 -17.17 17.23 -1.19
C MET A 23 -17.34 18.54 -0.41
N CYS A 24 -18.52 19.16 -0.47
CA CYS A 24 -18.85 20.35 0.31
C CYS A 24 -18.86 20.07 1.82
N GLN A 25 -19.46 18.96 2.26
CA GLN A 25 -19.61 18.62 3.68
C GLN A 25 -18.38 17.95 4.31
N PHE A 26 -17.61 17.22 3.51
CA PHE A 26 -16.45 16.46 3.97
C PHE A 26 -15.18 17.31 3.98
N GLY A 27 -15.00 18.15 2.95
CA GLY A 27 -13.88 19.07 2.84
C GLY A 27 -14.05 20.33 3.68
N ASP A 28 -13.21 21.33 3.40
CA ASP A 28 -13.22 22.67 4.01
C ASP A 28 -14.05 23.68 3.20
N CYS A 29 -15.10 23.21 2.51
CA CYS A 29 -15.88 23.97 1.53
C CYS A 29 -15.08 24.48 0.31
N SER A 30 -13.79 24.16 0.16
CA SER A 30 -13.01 24.45 -1.07
C SER A 30 -13.33 23.50 -2.23
N GLY A 31 -14.10 22.44 -1.97
CA GLY A 31 -14.39 21.38 -2.92
C GLY A 31 -13.27 20.34 -3.07
N ASN A 32 -12.19 20.46 -2.30
CA ASN A 32 -11.09 19.50 -2.31
C ASN A 32 -11.07 18.63 -1.04
N VAL A 33 -10.69 17.37 -1.21
CA VAL A 33 -10.50 16.41 -0.11
C VAL A 33 -9.03 16.01 -0.07
N ASP A 34 -8.38 16.27 1.05
CA ASP A 34 -6.98 15.92 1.28
C ASP A 34 -6.90 14.57 2.02
N LEU A 35 -6.89 13.47 1.27
CA LEU A 35 -6.87 12.13 1.87
C LEU A 35 -5.56 11.79 2.56
N CYS A 36 -4.43 12.40 2.18
CA CYS A 36 -3.18 12.23 2.92
C CYS A 36 -3.35 12.73 4.36
N LYS A 37 -3.88 13.95 4.52
CA LYS A 37 -4.17 14.52 5.84
C LYS A 37 -5.20 13.70 6.62
N GLU A 38 -6.27 13.27 5.98
CA GLU A 38 -7.32 12.48 6.64
C GLU A 38 -6.82 11.12 7.12
N LEU A 39 -5.97 10.45 6.33
CA LEU A 39 -5.35 9.18 6.72
C LEU A 39 -4.36 9.38 7.88
N THR A 40 -3.61 10.48 7.91
CA THR A 40 -2.74 10.82 9.06
C THR A 40 -3.56 10.96 10.34
N ILE A 41 -4.69 11.69 10.29
CA ILE A 41 -5.59 11.83 11.44
C ILE A 41 -6.18 10.48 11.85
N ALA A 42 -6.60 9.64 10.90
CA ALA A 42 -7.13 8.31 11.19
C ALA A 42 -6.09 7.41 11.84
N ARG A 43 -4.84 7.46 11.36
CA ARG A 43 -3.69 6.74 11.90
C ARG A 43 -3.35 7.17 13.34
N GLU A 44 -3.28 8.48 13.60
CA GLU A 44 -3.01 9.02 14.94
C GLU A 44 -4.08 8.60 15.97
N ALA A 45 -5.31 8.36 15.50
CA ALA A 45 -6.41 7.87 16.32
C ALA A 45 -6.51 6.33 16.37
N GLU A 46 -5.64 5.59 15.66
CA GLU A 46 -5.72 4.14 15.42
C GLU A 46 -7.12 3.69 14.97
N ASP A 47 -7.80 4.51 14.16
CA ASP A 47 -9.17 4.28 13.72
C ASP A 47 -9.20 3.42 12.45
N ALA A 48 -9.15 2.10 12.63
CA ALA A 48 -9.11 1.12 11.52
C ALA A 48 -10.31 1.23 10.57
N GLU A 49 -11.50 1.56 11.08
CA GLU A 49 -12.70 1.75 10.27
C GLU A 49 -12.56 3.00 9.40
N LEU A 50 -12.03 4.10 9.95
CA LEU A 50 -11.83 5.31 9.17
C LEU A 50 -10.75 5.11 8.09
N VAL A 51 -9.66 4.38 8.39
CA VAL A 51 -8.66 4.02 7.36
C VAL A 51 -9.31 3.26 6.22
N ASP A 52 -10.14 2.25 6.50
CA ASP A 52 -10.86 1.49 5.48
C ASP A 52 -11.72 2.40 4.59
N LEU A 53 -12.55 3.24 5.22
CA LEU A 53 -13.44 4.16 4.53
C LEU A 53 -12.67 5.18 3.66
N LEU A 54 -11.54 5.68 4.14
CA LEU A 54 -10.71 6.64 3.40
C LEU A 54 -9.98 5.99 2.22
N LEU A 55 -9.48 4.76 2.38
CA LEU A 55 -8.89 4.00 1.27
C LEU A 55 -9.94 3.70 0.19
N TYR A 56 -11.15 3.31 0.58
CA TYR A 56 -12.28 3.15 -0.34
C TYR A 56 -12.60 4.47 -1.06
N LEU A 57 -12.72 5.57 -0.31
CA LEU A 57 -13.01 6.89 -0.86
C LEU A 57 -11.95 7.30 -1.89
N SER A 58 -10.67 7.03 -1.60
CA SER A 58 -9.55 7.33 -2.51
C SER A 58 -9.73 6.69 -3.88
N ALA A 59 -10.27 5.48 -3.95
CA ALA A 59 -10.60 4.81 -5.21
C ALA A 59 -11.81 5.46 -5.90
N VAL A 60 -12.86 5.82 -5.16
CA VAL A 60 -14.08 6.44 -5.72
C VAL A 60 -13.79 7.79 -6.36
N VAL A 61 -12.99 8.62 -5.69
CA VAL A 61 -12.65 9.97 -6.19
C VAL A 61 -11.42 9.98 -7.10
N ASN A 62 -10.83 8.82 -7.41
CA ASN A 62 -9.57 8.70 -8.14
C ASN A 62 -8.46 9.58 -7.57
N TYR A 63 -8.30 9.57 -6.24
CA TYR A 63 -7.35 10.42 -5.55
C TYR A 63 -5.91 10.06 -5.94
N CYS A 64 -5.13 11.07 -6.30
CA CYS A 64 -3.70 10.95 -6.55
C CYS A 64 -2.94 11.35 -5.29
N TYR A 65 -2.28 10.38 -4.65
CA TYR A 65 -1.46 10.62 -3.48
C TYR A 65 -0.20 11.36 -3.91
N TYR A 66 -0.04 12.59 -3.41
CA TYR A 66 1.17 13.39 -3.63
C TYR A 66 2.28 13.06 -2.63
N ASP A 67 1.91 12.42 -1.52
CA ASP A 67 2.81 11.98 -0.46
C ASP A 67 2.48 10.53 -0.11
N VAL A 68 3.46 9.64 -0.30
CA VAL A 68 3.32 8.21 0.01
C VAL A 68 3.71 7.88 1.44
N ASP A 69 4.24 8.84 2.22
CA ASP A 69 4.76 8.56 3.56
C ASP A 69 3.66 8.06 4.50
N ILE A 70 2.43 8.56 4.35
CA ILE A 70 1.30 8.02 5.12
C ILE A 70 0.99 6.56 4.73
N LEU A 71 1.13 6.19 3.46
CA LEU A 71 0.96 4.80 3.01
C LEU A 71 2.12 3.92 3.49
N ASN A 72 3.34 4.46 3.50
CA ASN A 72 4.53 3.79 4.05
C ASN A 72 4.36 3.47 5.54
N GLN A 73 3.76 4.37 6.31
CA GLN A 73 3.48 4.12 7.72
C GLN A 73 2.34 3.10 7.91
N LEU A 74 1.23 3.24 7.18
CA LEU A 74 0.09 2.33 7.29
C LEU A 74 0.45 0.89 6.90
N VAL A 75 1.37 0.67 5.95
CA VAL A 75 1.72 -0.70 5.55
C VAL A 75 2.44 -1.49 6.65
N THR A 76 2.97 -0.81 7.67
CA THR A 76 3.64 -1.45 8.81
C THR A 76 2.86 -1.39 10.12
N ASP A 77 1.70 -0.74 10.14
CA ASP A 77 0.85 -0.58 11.31
C ASP A 77 -0.04 -1.82 11.56
N PRO A 78 0.17 -2.58 12.66
CA PRO A 78 -0.49 -3.89 12.83
C PRO A 78 -1.97 -3.79 13.23
N TRP A 79 -2.45 -2.62 13.66
CA TRP A 79 -3.77 -2.43 14.26
C TRP A 79 -4.93 -2.38 13.25
N HIS A 80 -4.65 -2.42 11.93
CA HIS A 80 -5.69 -2.45 10.89
C HIS A 80 -5.54 -3.62 9.91
N GLN A 81 -6.56 -3.87 9.10
CA GLN A 81 -6.60 -5.03 8.19
C GLN A 81 -6.37 -4.68 6.71
N LYS A 82 -5.98 -3.44 6.39
CA LYS A 82 -5.93 -2.93 5.00
C LYS A 82 -4.56 -3.03 4.33
N HIS A 83 -3.62 -3.78 4.93
CA HIS A 83 -2.24 -3.94 4.46
C HIS A 83 -2.14 -4.29 2.96
N GLU A 84 -2.92 -5.24 2.44
CA GLU A 84 -2.85 -5.60 1.02
C GLU A 84 -3.29 -4.47 0.08
N GLU A 85 -4.23 -3.64 0.51
CA GLU A 85 -4.70 -2.48 -0.24
C GLU A 85 -3.65 -1.37 -0.23
N VAL A 86 -3.00 -1.15 0.91
CA VAL A 86 -1.87 -0.22 1.02
C VAL A 86 -0.71 -0.68 0.14
N VAL A 87 -0.34 -1.97 0.13
CA VAL A 87 0.68 -2.53 -0.77
C VAL A 87 0.29 -2.33 -2.25
N ARG A 88 -1.00 -2.46 -2.60
CA ARG A 88 -1.48 -2.20 -3.96
C ARG A 88 -1.19 -0.77 -4.39
N LEU A 89 -1.45 0.21 -3.52
CA LEU A 89 -1.17 1.62 -3.76
C LEU A 89 0.34 1.88 -3.85
N LEU A 90 1.14 1.36 -2.92
CA LEU A 90 2.61 1.50 -2.97
C LEU A 90 3.21 0.91 -4.25
N ALA A 91 2.70 -0.23 -4.72
CA ALA A 91 3.10 -0.85 -5.97
C ALA A 91 2.69 -0.05 -7.22
N TYR A 92 1.70 0.85 -7.10
CA TYR A 92 1.30 1.77 -8.15
C TYR A 92 2.24 2.99 -8.18
N TYR A 93 2.52 3.60 -7.02
CA TYR A 93 3.37 4.80 -6.92
C TYR A 93 4.87 4.50 -7.06
N LYS A 94 5.32 3.30 -6.69
CA LYS A 94 6.69 2.79 -6.89
C LYS A 94 7.78 3.73 -6.36
N GLN A 95 7.56 4.33 -5.19
CA GLN A 95 8.51 5.28 -4.64
C GLN A 95 9.66 4.55 -3.92
N PRO A 96 10.93 4.98 -4.09
CA PRO A 96 12.07 4.39 -3.37
C PRO A 96 11.93 4.47 -1.84
N SER A 97 11.23 5.49 -1.30
CA SER A 97 10.97 5.62 0.14
C SER A 97 10.12 4.46 0.71
N SER A 98 9.40 3.73 -0.15
CA SER A 98 8.55 2.61 0.25
C SER A 98 9.30 1.29 0.44
N VAL A 99 10.57 1.19 0.03
CA VAL A 99 11.30 -0.08 -0.01
C VAL A 99 11.45 -0.73 1.37
N ASN A 100 11.90 0.03 2.38
CA ASN A 100 12.08 -0.51 3.72
C ASN A 100 10.74 -0.92 4.35
N HIS A 101 9.71 -0.11 4.17
CA HIS A 101 8.36 -0.39 4.68
C HIS A 101 7.74 -1.63 4.03
N LEU A 102 7.92 -1.83 2.71
CA LEU A 102 7.48 -3.04 2.01
C LEU A 102 8.25 -4.28 2.46
N TYR A 103 9.55 -4.15 2.72
CA TYR A 103 10.36 -5.23 3.28
C TYR A 103 9.88 -5.64 4.67
N GLU A 104 9.69 -4.67 5.57
CA GLU A 104 9.15 -4.90 6.91
C GLU A 104 7.76 -5.55 6.85
N ALA A 105 6.86 -5.01 6.02
CA ALA A 105 5.52 -5.56 5.83
C ALA A 105 5.50 -6.99 5.28
N ALA A 106 6.52 -7.38 4.50
CA ALA A 106 6.65 -8.76 4.02
C ALA A 106 6.98 -9.76 5.15
N LEU A 107 7.52 -9.28 6.27
CA LEU A 107 7.92 -10.08 7.42
C LEU A 107 6.99 -9.93 8.62
N LEU A 108 5.98 -9.06 8.53
CA LEU A 108 5.03 -8.83 9.61
C LEU A 108 4.22 -10.09 9.92
N ASN A 109 4.14 -10.41 11.20
CA ASN A 109 3.15 -11.33 11.74
C ASN A 109 1.95 -10.51 12.20
N LEU A 110 0.78 -10.77 11.62
CA LEU A 110 -0.44 -10.02 11.90
C LEU A 110 -1.49 -11.00 12.41
N ASP A 111 -2.01 -10.77 13.62
CA ASP A 111 -2.93 -11.71 14.30
C ASP A 111 -4.15 -12.08 13.45
N TYR A 112 -4.68 -11.12 12.67
CA TYR A 112 -5.81 -11.36 11.77
C TYR A 112 -5.46 -12.25 10.56
N ARG A 113 -4.19 -12.62 10.41
CA ARG A 113 -3.62 -13.47 9.36
C ARG A 113 -2.96 -14.72 9.89
N ASP A 114 -3.21 -15.14 11.13
CA ASP A 114 -2.66 -16.39 11.68
C ASP A 114 -3.01 -17.64 10.84
N TYR A 115 -4.03 -17.55 9.98
CA TYR A 115 -4.43 -18.58 9.02
C TYR A 115 -3.96 -18.33 7.56
N ASP A 116 -3.12 -17.32 7.31
CA ASP A 116 -2.57 -17.01 5.97
C ASP A 116 -1.43 -17.99 5.64
N GLU A 117 -1.81 -19.23 5.35
CA GLU A 117 -0.88 -20.31 4.99
C GLU A 117 -0.06 -19.99 3.72
N ASP A 118 -0.60 -19.11 2.86
CA ASP A 118 -0.01 -18.74 1.57
C ASP A 118 0.89 -17.49 1.63
N PHE A 119 0.98 -16.81 2.78
CA PHE A 119 1.75 -15.57 2.97
C PHE A 119 1.45 -14.54 1.85
N VAL A 120 0.17 -14.33 1.56
CA VAL A 120 -0.28 -13.51 0.41
C VAL A 120 0.25 -12.08 0.48
N LEU A 121 0.25 -11.49 1.68
CA LEU A 121 0.79 -10.15 1.90
C LEU A 121 2.27 -10.07 1.53
N ALA A 122 3.08 -11.03 1.98
CA ALA A 122 4.51 -11.06 1.70
C ALA A 122 4.80 -11.17 0.20
N ASN A 123 4.07 -12.03 -0.53
CA ASN A 123 4.19 -12.12 -1.98
C ASN A 123 3.82 -10.80 -2.68
N LYS A 124 2.78 -10.10 -2.20
CA LYS A 124 2.41 -8.78 -2.73
C LYS A 124 3.50 -7.73 -2.47
N CYS A 125 4.11 -7.72 -1.29
CA CYS A 125 5.23 -6.84 -0.97
C CYS A 125 6.43 -7.11 -1.89
N ILE A 126 6.81 -8.38 -2.10
CA ILE A 126 7.90 -8.78 -3.01
C ILE A 126 7.61 -8.31 -4.45
N ARG A 127 6.37 -8.43 -4.92
CA ARG A 127 5.96 -7.92 -6.24
C ARG A 127 5.99 -6.40 -6.33
N ALA A 128 5.74 -5.69 -5.23
CA ALA A 128 5.87 -4.24 -5.16
C ALA A 128 7.35 -3.82 -5.25
N LEU A 129 8.24 -4.51 -4.52
CA LEU A 129 9.69 -4.32 -4.58
C LEU A 129 10.22 -4.56 -6.00
N GLU A 130 9.82 -5.66 -6.66
CA GLU A 130 10.17 -5.95 -8.07
C GLU A 130 9.79 -4.80 -9.01
N LYS A 131 8.69 -4.10 -8.75
CA LYS A 131 8.21 -2.98 -9.58
C LYS A 131 8.95 -1.67 -9.34
N ILE A 132 9.55 -1.48 -8.15
CA ILE A 132 10.32 -0.26 -7.82
C ILE A 132 11.64 -0.26 -8.59
N GLN A 133 12.26 -1.44 -8.79
CA GLN A 133 13.48 -1.62 -9.61
C GLN A 133 14.66 -0.72 -9.21
N ASP A 134 14.76 -0.36 -7.93
CA ASP A 134 15.95 0.31 -7.38
C ASP A 134 16.89 -0.71 -6.71
N GLN A 135 18.17 -0.34 -6.57
CA GLN A 135 19.20 -1.19 -5.97
C GLN A 135 18.83 -1.62 -4.54
N ASN A 136 18.29 -0.72 -3.72
CA ASN A 136 17.84 -1.05 -2.37
C ASN A 136 16.67 -2.06 -2.42
N ALA A 137 15.73 -1.92 -3.35
CA ALA A 137 14.65 -2.90 -3.53
C ALA A 137 15.19 -4.31 -3.87
N ILE A 138 16.21 -4.39 -4.73
CA ILE A 138 16.89 -5.65 -5.07
C ILE A 138 17.56 -6.24 -3.83
N GLU A 139 18.32 -5.43 -3.07
CA GLU A 139 18.95 -5.87 -1.82
C GLU A 139 17.93 -6.42 -0.81
N LYS A 140 16.78 -5.75 -0.65
CA LYS A 140 15.70 -6.26 0.21
C LYS A 140 15.11 -7.57 -0.29
N MET A 141 14.94 -7.72 -1.61
CA MET A 141 14.50 -8.99 -2.18
C MET A 141 15.52 -10.11 -1.95
N GLU A 142 16.83 -9.82 -1.98
CA GLU A 142 17.88 -10.79 -1.66
C GLU A 142 17.88 -11.20 -0.18
N LEU A 143 17.60 -10.27 0.73
CA LEU A 143 17.36 -10.61 2.13
C LEU A 143 16.14 -11.53 2.29
N LEU A 144 15.02 -11.22 1.64
CA LEU A 144 13.82 -12.07 1.66
C LEU A 144 14.06 -13.45 1.03
N ALA A 145 14.94 -13.55 0.04
CA ALA A 145 15.37 -14.81 -0.57
C ALA A 145 16.24 -15.68 0.36
N ASN A 146 16.60 -15.17 1.53
CA ASN A 146 17.28 -15.87 2.61
C ASN A 146 16.45 -15.91 3.91
N ALA A 147 15.17 -15.48 3.88
CA ALA A 147 14.30 -15.50 5.05
C ALA A 147 14.05 -16.93 5.54
N ASP A 148 13.83 -17.10 6.85
CA ASP A 148 13.56 -18.40 7.47
C ASP A 148 12.31 -19.06 6.90
N ASN A 149 11.26 -18.27 6.68
CA ASN A 149 10.01 -18.73 6.10
C ASN A 149 10.21 -19.23 4.66
N LYS A 150 9.88 -20.50 4.43
CA LYS A 150 10.08 -21.18 3.14
C LYS A 150 9.30 -20.53 1.99
N LEU A 151 8.06 -20.10 2.21
CA LEU A 151 7.23 -19.52 1.15
C LEU A 151 7.71 -18.12 0.76
N ILE A 152 7.99 -17.25 1.75
CA ILE A 152 8.58 -15.92 1.51
C ILE A 152 9.88 -16.06 0.69
N ARG A 153 10.76 -16.98 1.11
CA ARG A 153 12.00 -17.28 0.41
C ARG A 153 11.77 -17.71 -1.04
N GLN A 154 10.82 -18.61 -1.29
CA GLN A 154 10.50 -19.08 -2.65
C GLN A 154 9.94 -17.96 -3.54
N TYR A 155 9.07 -17.10 -3.01
CA TYR A 155 8.56 -15.95 -3.75
C TYR A 155 9.68 -14.99 -4.11
N ALA A 156 10.53 -14.62 -3.16
CA ALA A 156 11.64 -13.70 -3.39
C ALA A 156 12.61 -14.22 -4.46
N GLN A 157 13.02 -15.50 -4.38
CA GLN A 157 13.88 -16.13 -5.39
C GLN A 157 13.25 -16.12 -6.79
N LYS A 158 11.95 -16.45 -6.89
CA LYS A 158 11.21 -16.41 -8.16
C LYS A 158 11.21 -15.03 -8.80
N HIS A 159 11.01 -13.99 -8.00
CA HIS A 159 10.95 -12.61 -8.49
C HIS A 159 12.35 -12.03 -8.80
N LEU A 160 13.38 -12.35 -8.00
CA LEU A 160 14.77 -11.98 -8.30
C LEU A 160 15.27 -12.54 -9.63
N ASN A 161 14.96 -13.80 -9.94
CA ASN A 161 15.35 -14.41 -11.21
C ASN A 161 14.75 -13.65 -12.41
N ARG A 162 13.56 -13.05 -12.26
CA ARG A 162 12.95 -12.23 -13.32
C ARG A 162 13.68 -10.92 -13.52
N VAL A 163 14.09 -10.25 -12.43
CA VAL A 163 14.87 -9.01 -12.49
C VAL A 163 16.20 -9.25 -13.21
N ARG A 164 16.94 -10.28 -12.78
CA ARG A 164 18.24 -10.66 -13.39
C ARG A 164 18.12 -10.96 -14.89
N HIS A 165 17.10 -11.71 -15.30
CA HIS A 165 16.85 -11.97 -16.72
C HIS A 165 16.43 -10.73 -17.54
N GLN A 166 15.82 -9.72 -16.92
CA GLN A 166 15.51 -8.46 -17.59
C GLN A 166 16.77 -7.62 -17.81
N GLU A 167 17.69 -7.59 -16.83
CA GLU A 167 18.99 -6.92 -16.95
C GLU A 167 19.84 -7.53 -18.06
N GLU A 168 19.91 -8.85 -18.15
CA GLU A 168 20.63 -9.58 -19.22
C GLU A 168 20.11 -9.23 -20.61
N LYS A 169 18.79 -9.08 -20.77
CA LYS A 169 18.15 -8.70 -22.05
C LYS A 169 18.30 -7.22 -22.38
N GLY A 170 18.32 -6.34 -21.38
CA GLY A 170 18.51 -4.90 -21.56
C GLY A 170 19.90 -4.54 -22.11
N HIS A 171 20.94 -5.27 -21.69
CA HIS A 171 22.31 -5.06 -22.15
C HIS A 171 22.60 -5.63 -23.55
N GLY A 172 21.74 -6.51 -24.08
CA GLY A 172 21.91 -7.13 -25.41
C GLY A 172 21.45 -6.27 -26.60
N ASN A 173 20.69 -5.20 -26.37
CA ASN A 173 20.08 -4.37 -27.44
C ASN A 173 20.82 -3.04 -27.70
N GLY A 174 21.97 -2.81 -27.06
CA GLY A 174 22.77 -1.58 -27.18
C GLY A 174 24.06 -1.74 -28.02
N SER A 175 24.20 -2.82 -28.77
CA SER A 175 25.38 -3.07 -29.61
C SER A 175 24.97 -3.56 -30.99
N THR A 176 24.47 -2.65 -31.83
CA THR A 176 24.63 -2.72 -33.29
C THR A 176 24.55 -1.32 -33.88
#